data_AF-A0A965K191-F1
#
_entry.id   AF-A0A965K191-F1
#
_cell.length_a   1.000
_cell.length_b   1.000
_cell.length_c   1.000
_cell.angle_alpha   90.00
_cell.angle_beta   90.00
_cell.angle_gamma   90.00
#
_symmetry.space_group_name_H-M   'P 1'
#
loop_
_entity.id
_entity.type
_entity.pdbx_description
1 polymer ?
#
loop_
_entity_poly.entity_id
_entity_poly.type
_entity_poly.pdbx_seq_one_letter_code
_entity_poly.pdbx_strand_id
1 'polypeptide(L)'
;MVNFFKSVLCFAKTAILSLLLICLVIFMVNNRDIITIHAQPLPFEIEIRVFVLMIFFFLFGMSFGFLAFSKNMISGFLRNFKDRLKIKKLEKQVVKVSKS
;
A
#
# COMPACT_ATOMS: atom_id res chain seq x y z
N MET A 1 -21.91 -7.03 12.15
CA MET A 1 -20.92 -8.09 11.86
C MET A 1 -19.74 -7.59 11.02
N VAL A 2 -19.97 -6.94 9.86
CA VAL A 2 -18.90 -6.41 8.98
C VAL A 2 -17.97 -5.39 9.67
N ASN A 3 -18.51 -4.51 10.51
CA ASN A 3 -17.70 -3.52 11.25
C ASN A 3 -16.78 -4.16 12.29
N PHE A 4 -17.20 -5.27 12.90
CA PHE A 4 -16.40 -6.01 13.88
C PHE A 4 -15.20 -6.69 13.20
N PHE A 5 -15.44 -7.38 12.08
CA PHE A 5 -14.36 -7.96 11.27
C PHE A 5 -13.36 -6.91 10.79
N LYS A 6 -13.83 -5.73 10.39
CA LYS A 6 -12.96 -4.62 9.97
C LYS A 6 -12.07 -4.12 11.12
N SER A 7 -12.62 -4.00 12.33
CA SER A 7 -11.84 -3.61 13.51
C SER A 7 -10.81 -4.67 13.91
N VAL A 8 -11.18 -5.95 13.89
CA VAL A 8 -10.25 -7.06 14.16
C VAL A 8 -9.11 -7.10 13.14
N LEU A 9 -9.42 -6.93 11.85
CA LEU A 9 -8.40 -6.85 10.80
C LEU A 9 -7.46 -5.64 10.99
N CYS A 10 -8.00 -4.49 11.39
CA CYS A 10 -7.21 -3.30 11.68
C CYS A 10 -6.27 -3.53 12.88
N PHE A 11 -6.76 -4.19 13.93
CA PHE A 11 -5.98 -4.52 15.10
C PHE A 11 -4.86 -5.51 14.77
N ALA A 12 -5.15 -6.58 14.02
CA ALA A 12 -4.16 -7.54 13.57
C ALA A 12 -3.07 -6.88 12.71
N LYS A 13 -3.46 -5.99 11.78
CA LYS A 13 -2.50 -5.22 10.96
C LYS A 13 -1.57 -4.36 11.83
N THR A 14 -2.13 -3.71 12.85
CA THR A 14 -1.36 -2.86 13.77
C THR A 14 -0.41 -3.72 14.61
N ALA A 15 -0.86 -4.86 15.11
CA ALA A 15 -0.02 -5.78 15.88
C ALA A 15 1.17 -6.33 15.07
N ILE A 16 0.92 -6.73 13.82
CA ILE A 16 1.99 -7.19 12.89
C ILE A 16 2.99 -6.06 12.63
N LEU A 17 2.51 -4.84 12.41
CA LEU A 17 3.37 -3.68 12.19
C LEU A 17 4.25 -3.38 13.42
N SER A 18 3.66 -3.42 14.62
CA SER A 18 4.39 -3.22 15.88
C SER A 18 5.44 -4.31 16.10
N LEU A 19 5.11 -5.58 15.82
CA LEU A 19 6.06 -6.69 15.92
C LEU A 19 7.25 -6.49 14.97
N LEU A 20 6.98 -6.10 13.73
CA LEU A 20 8.02 -5.84 12.74
C LEU A 20 8.93 -4.68 13.18
N LEU A 21 8.35 -3.62 13.77
CA LEU A 21 9.11 -2.50 14.32
C LEU A 21 10.02 -2.94 15.47
N ILE A 22 9.51 -3.78 16.39
CA ILE A 22 10.30 -4.35 17.49
C ILE A 22 11.46 -5.18 16.94
N CYS A 23 11.22 -6.04 15.94
CA CYS A 23 12.28 -6.80 15.29
C CYS A 23 13.34 -5.90 14.65
N LEU A 24 12.92 -4.79 14.04
CA LEU A 24 13.84 -3.82 13.43
C LEU A 24 14.70 -3.12 14.49
N VAL A 25 14.11 -2.72 15.62
CA VAL A 25 14.85 -2.14 16.75
C VAL A 25 15.84 -3.14 17.34
N ILE A 26 15.41 -4.39 17.56
CA ILE A 26 16.29 -5.47 18.04
C ILE A 26 17.43 -5.69 17.05
N PHE A 27 17.13 -5.73 15.75
CA PHE A 27 18.15 -5.83 14.71
C PHE A 27 19.17 -4.69 14.81
N MET A 28 18.72 -3.43 14.94
CA MET A 28 19.63 -2.29 15.07
C MET A 28 20.50 -2.33 16.32
N VAL A 29 19.93 -2.72 17.46
CA VAL A 29 20.64 -2.76 18.75
C VAL A 29 21.60 -3.95 18.82
N ASN A 30 21.23 -5.08 18.23
CA ASN A 30 21.99 -6.33 18.32
C ASN A 30 23.05 -6.46 17.22
N ASN A 31 22.85 -5.87 16.04
CA ASN A 31 23.92 -5.69 15.04
C ASN A 31 24.81 -4.50 15.44
N ARG A 32 25.59 -4.66 16.51
CA ARG A 32 26.57 -3.64 16.91
C ARG A 32 27.79 -3.61 15.98
N ASP A 33 28.10 -4.75 15.37
CA ASP A 33 29.21 -4.86 14.43
C ASP A 33 28.96 -3.97 13.21
N ILE A 34 29.92 -3.10 12.94
CA ILE A 34 29.87 -2.16 11.83
C ILE A 34 30.21 -2.95 10.57
N ILE A 35 29.20 -3.52 9.94
CA ILE A 35 29.33 -4.08 8.60
C ILE A 35 29.04 -2.95 7.61
N THR A 36 30.09 -2.47 6.96
CA THR A 36 30.00 -1.46 5.88
C THR A 36 29.74 -2.15 4.55
N ILE A 37 28.82 -1.57 3.77
CA ILE A 37 28.66 -1.95 2.36
C ILE A 37 29.44 -0.94 1.52
N HIS A 38 30.36 -1.45 0.71
CA HIS A 38 31.02 -0.67 -0.34
C HIS A 38 30.14 -0.68 -1.59
N ALA A 39 29.53 0.46 -1.91
CA ALA A 39 28.65 0.59 -3.06
C ALA A 39 29.45 1.04 -4.30
N GLN A 40 30.18 0.16 -4.99
CA GLN A 40 30.83 0.55 -6.26
C GLN A 40 29.77 0.89 -7.34
N PRO A 41 29.92 1.97 -8.12
CA PRO A 41 31.08 2.87 -8.28
C PRO A 41 31.08 4.11 -7.36
N LEU A 42 30.16 4.19 -6.39
CA LEU A 42 30.00 5.33 -5.52
C LEU A 42 31.05 5.29 -4.37
N PRO A 43 31.80 6.38 -4.13
CA PRO A 43 32.88 6.41 -3.14
C PRO A 43 32.35 6.67 -1.73
N PHE A 44 31.32 5.93 -1.30
CA PHE A 44 30.80 6.03 0.05
C PHE A 44 30.58 4.65 0.67
N GLU A 45 30.81 4.59 1.98
CA GLU A 45 30.55 3.44 2.81
C GLU A 45 29.28 3.72 3.61
N ILE A 46 28.31 2.81 3.53
CA ILE A 46 27.07 2.94 4.30
C ILE A 46 27.04 1.83 5.34
N GLU A 47 26.78 2.21 6.58
CA GLU A 47 26.46 1.25 7.64
C GLU A 47 25.16 0.52 7.29
N ILE A 48 25.20 -0.81 7.32
CA ILE A 48 24.03 -1.66 7.04
C ILE A 48 22.80 -1.26 7.87
N ARG A 49 23.00 -0.86 9.12
CA ARG A 49 21.92 -0.37 10.00
C ARG A 49 21.15 0.80 9.39
N VAL A 50 21.88 1.80 8.91
CA VAL A 50 21.31 3.01 8.30
C VAL A 50 20.69 2.67 6.95
N PHE A 51 21.33 1.80 6.17
CA PHE A 51 20.80 1.35 4.89
C PHE A 51 19.45 0.63 5.04
N VAL A 52 19.35 -0.31 5.99
CA VAL A 52 18.10 -1.05 6.26
C VAL A 52 16.98 -0.12 6.72
N LEU A 53 17.28 0.84 7.60
CA LEU A 53 16.30 1.87 7.99
C LEU A 53 15.81 2.68 6.79
N MET A 54 16.74 3.15 5.94
CA MET A 54 16.42 3.96 4.77
C MET A 54 15.52 3.19 3.81
N ILE A 55 15.86 1.93 3.49
CA ILE A 55 15.04 1.07 2.63
C ILE A 55 13.67 0.83 3.26
N PHE A 56 13.60 0.58 4.57
CA PHE A 56 12.34 0.36 5.27
C PHE A 56 11.41 1.57 5.16
N PHE A 57 11.90 2.76 5.51
CA PHE A 57 11.11 3.99 5.41
C PHE A 57 10.74 4.34 3.96
N PHE A 58 11.63 4.07 3.01
CA PHE A 58 11.35 4.26 1.60
C PHE A 58 10.20 3.37 1.11
N LEU A 59 10.28 2.05 1.35
CA LEU A 59 9.23 1.11 0.98
C LEU A 59 7.91 1.41 1.69
N PHE A 60 7.99 1.79 2.97
CA PHE A 60 6.82 2.18 3.75
C PHE A 60 6.17 3.44 3.16
N GLY A 61 6.94 4.51 2.95
CA GLY A 61 6.47 5.75 2.34
C GLY A 61 5.87 5.53 0.96
N MET A 62 6.51 4.72 0.11
CA MET A 62 6.00 4.36 -1.21
C MET A 62 4.68 3.59 -1.12
N SER A 63 4.56 2.64 -0.21
CA SER A 63 3.33 1.88 0.02
C SER A 63 2.19 2.79 0.47
N PHE A 64 2.46 3.74 1.37
CA PHE A 64 1.45 4.72 1.80
C PHE A 64 1.06 5.68 0.69
N GLY A 65 2.02 6.19 -0.08
CA GLY A 65 1.75 7.03 -1.26
C GLY A 65 0.88 6.31 -2.28
N PHE A 66 1.20 5.04 -2.58
CA PHE A 66 0.40 4.22 -3.49
C PHE A 66 -1.01 3.98 -2.96
N LEU A 67 -1.18 3.64 -1.68
CA LEU A 67 -2.50 3.47 -1.07
C LEU A 67 -3.33 4.76 -1.09
N ALA A 68 -2.70 5.91 -0.86
CA ALA A 68 -3.36 7.20 -0.91
C ALA A 68 -3.84 7.53 -2.34
N PHE A 69 -2.98 7.32 -3.33
CA PHE A 69 -3.32 7.55 -4.74
C PHE A 69 -4.37 6.55 -5.27
N SER A 70 -4.24 5.29 -4.86
CA SER A 70 -5.10 4.18 -5.27
C SER A 70 -6.56 4.40 -4.87
N LYS A 71 -6.84 4.98 -3.68
CA LYS A 71 -8.22 5.31 -3.28
C LYS A 71 -8.91 6.25 -4.27
N ASN A 72 -8.21 7.28 -4.75
CA ASN A 72 -8.76 8.22 -5.71
C ASN A 72 -8.95 7.56 -7.09
N MET A 73 -7.97 6.78 -7.56
CA MET A 73 -8.09 6.04 -8.82
C MET A 73 -9.22 5.01 -8.81
N ILE A 74 -9.31 4.19 -7.77
CA ILE A 74 -10.31 3.13 -7.64
C ILE A 74 -11.72 3.72 -7.61
N SER A 75 -11.91 4.82 -6.87
CA SER A 75 -13.22 5.48 -6.80
C SER A 75 -13.67 6.02 -8.16
N GLY A 76 -12.77 6.64 -8.93
CA GLY A 76 -13.04 7.12 -10.29
C GLY A 76 -13.33 5.98 -11.26
N PHE A 77 -12.55 4.90 -11.20
CA PHE A 77 -12.75 3.72 -12.06
C PHE A 77 -14.10 3.03 -11.80
N LEU A 78 -14.45 2.81 -10.53
CA LEU A 78 -15.75 2.23 -10.13
C LEU A 78 -16.93 3.10 -10.58
N ARG A 79 -16.81 4.43 -10.47
CA ARG A 79 -17.85 5.36 -10.91
C ARG A 79 -18.07 5.25 -12.42
N ASN A 80 -16.98 5.32 -13.19
CA ASN A 80 -17.02 5.21 -14.65
C ASN A 80 -17.61 3.85 -15.11
N PHE A 81 -17.32 2.77 -14.40
CA PHE A 81 -17.87 1.45 -14.71
C PHE A 81 -19.39 1.40 -14.45
N LYS A 82 -19.83 1.95 -13.31
CA LYS A 82 -21.26 2.02 -12.96
C LYS A 82 -22.04 2.88 -13.94
N ASP A 83 -21.47 3.99 -14.37
CA ASP A 83 -22.08 4.89 -15.35
C ASP A 83 -22.21 4.21 -16.72
N ARG A 84 -21.19 3.47 -17.17
CA ARG A 84 -21.25 2.66 -18.40
C ARG A 84 -22.35 1.59 -18.35
N LEU A 85 -22.49 0.89 -17.23
CA LEU A 85 -23.57 -0.10 -17.07
C LEU A 85 -24.96 0.55 -17.11
N LYS A 86 -25.10 1.76 -16.53
CA LYS A 86 -26.36 2.51 -16.52
C LYS A 86 -26.73 2.98 -17.92
N ILE A 87 -25.78 3.52 -18.69
CA ILE A 87 -25.98 3.90 -20.10
C ILE A 87 -26.44 2.69 -20.92
N LYS A 88 -25.76 1.56 -20.79
CA LYS A 88 -26.12 0.33 -21.53
C LYS A 88 -27.51 -0.20 -21.19
N LYS A 89 -28.00 0.01 -19.95
CA LYS A 89 -29.38 -0.31 -19.56
C LYS A 89 -30.38 0.66 -20.19
N LEU A 90 -30.08 1.96 -20.18
CA LEU A 90 -30.94 2.99 -20.77
C LEU A 90 -31.07 2.80 -22.30
N GLU A 91 -29.98 2.52 -23.00
CA GLU A 91 -30.00 2.20 -24.44
C GLU A 91 -30.93 1.01 -24.75
N LYS A 92 -30.84 -0.07 -23.96
CA LYS A 92 -31.74 -1.22 -24.12
C LYS A 92 -33.21 -0.87 -23.92
N GLN A 93 -33.52 0.04 -22.99
CA GLN A 93 -34.89 0.49 -22.75
C GLN A 93 -35.40 1.35 -23.90
N VAL A 94 -34.59 2.30 -24.41
CA VAL A 94 -34.95 3.14 -25.56
C VAL A 94 -35.18 2.29 -26.81
N VAL A 95 -34.32 1.31 -27.09
CA VAL A 95 -34.52 0.38 -28.22
C VAL A 95 -35.81 -0.42 -28.08
N LYS A 96 -36.14 -0.87 -26.86
CA LYS A 96 -37.38 -1.61 -26.60
C LYS A 96 -38.63 -0.75 -26.80
N VAL A 97 -38.60 0.51 -26.38
CA VAL A 97 -39.69 1.47 -26.59
C VAL A 97 -39.84 1.83 -28.06
N SER A 98 -38.74 2.00 -28.80
CA SER A 98 -38.78 2.34 -30.24
C SER A 98 -39.31 1.22 -31.16
N LYS A 99 -39.33 -0.03 -30.66
CA LYS A 99 -39.78 -1.21 -31.40
C LYS A 99 -41.19 -1.67 -31.01
N SER A 100 -41.80 -1.02 -30.02
CA SER A 100 -43.20 -1.21 -29.61
C SER A 100 -44.07 -0.14 -30.22
#